data_AF-A0A6N8HWA1-F1
#
_entry.id   AF-A0A6N8HWA1-F1
#
_cell.length_a   1.000
_cell.length_b   1.000
_cell.length_c   1.000
_cell.angle_alpha   90.00
_cell.angle_beta   90.00
_cell.angle_gamma   90.00
#
_symmetry.space_group_name_H-M   'P 1'
#
loop_
_entity.id
_entity.type
_entity.pdbx_description
1 polymer ?
#
loop_
_entity_poly.entity_id
_entity_poly.type
_entity_poly.pdbx_seq_one_letter_code
_entity_poly.pdbx_strand_id
1 'polypeptide(L)'
;MGKRFLAVFLAAMLAFSALSACSRASDISSGAGDKDFPVAFGNVTIQKEPAGAVVLSPNIASVILSIGYEATLKARSKDCTQSDLSVLPVVSADDAQKIRDLGADIVFADSLTEEQKSSMEKAGLTVLTLQPADSREGLEKLYSYVGSALKGARTGYRKGQDAAAGIYQTIDDITRVLPDSDTPVTAVYLYDAKGAAATGDTLAGKLIDAAGLTNSAEGGKDKTVKVSDLLLADPKYIFCAKGVRSLLEASPDYAKLTAVKEKRVYEMDPGLMNLQGEELVQAVSFMAGTVHPELLGSASSSSGAASSSSSSSSGASVETNLNLDQTLKNGMQSDDVLKMQNRLEQLGYMFVKPTGLYAEGTEQAVKDFQLLNGMTVTGVADPATLKKMFSSDAVKRPAE
;
A
#
# COMPACT_ATOMS: atom_id res chain seq x y z
N MET A 1 -17.25 -2.89 72.21
CA MET A 1 -16.20 -2.43 71.27
C MET A 1 -16.16 -3.17 69.92
N GLY A 2 -16.73 -4.39 69.77
CA GLY A 2 -16.54 -5.19 68.54
C GLY A 2 -17.39 -4.84 67.30
N LYS A 3 -18.55 -4.17 67.43
CA LYS A 3 -19.45 -3.92 66.28
C LYS A 3 -19.09 -2.69 65.45
N ARG A 4 -18.36 -1.72 66.02
CA ARG A 4 -17.92 -0.51 65.30
C ARG A 4 -16.62 -0.71 64.51
N PHE A 5 -15.77 -1.66 64.90
CA PHE A 5 -14.56 -2.00 64.16
C PHE A 5 -14.83 -2.88 62.93
N LEU A 6 -15.86 -3.74 62.97
CA LEU A 6 -16.22 -4.58 61.82
C LEU A 6 -16.78 -3.76 60.63
N ALA A 7 -17.53 -2.68 60.92
CA ALA A 7 -18.09 -1.82 59.88
C ALA A 7 -17.01 -0.97 59.17
N VAL A 8 -15.96 -0.56 59.90
CA VAL A 8 -14.84 0.21 59.31
C VAL A 8 -13.95 -0.71 58.46
N PHE A 9 -13.78 -1.98 58.84
CA PHE A 9 -13.00 -2.94 58.04
C PHE A 9 -13.75 -3.39 56.77
N LEU A 10 -15.09 -3.52 56.83
CA LEU A 10 -15.91 -3.85 55.65
C LEU A 10 -16.00 -2.67 54.66
N ALA A 11 -16.04 -1.42 55.16
CA ALA A 11 -16.00 -0.22 54.33
C ALA A 11 -14.63 0.00 53.67
N ALA A 12 -13.53 -0.38 54.35
CA ALA A 12 -12.18 -0.33 53.78
C ALA A 12 -11.95 -1.41 52.70
N MET A 13 -12.57 -2.59 52.81
CA MET A 13 -12.53 -3.60 51.74
C MET A 13 -13.44 -3.26 50.55
N LEU A 14 -14.57 -2.58 50.76
CA LEU A 14 -15.42 -2.07 49.66
C LEU A 14 -14.85 -0.83 48.95
N ALA A 15 -14.00 -0.06 49.64
CA ALA A 15 -13.27 1.06 49.03
C ALA A 15 -12.03 0.61 48.24
N PHE A 16 -11.49 -0.58 48.50
CA PHE A 16 -10.38 -1.15 47.71
C PHE A 16 -10.84 -1.90 46.44
N SER A 17 -12.12 -2.21 46.30
CA SER A 17 -12.71 -2.77 45.08
C SER A 17 -13.26 -1.73 44.09
N ALA A 18 -13.21 -0.43 44.44
CA ALA A 18 -13.74 0.66 43.62
C ALA A 18 -12.66 1.51 42.90
N LEU A 19 -11.39 1.09 42.99
CA LEU A 19 -10.26 1.70 42.25
C LEU A 19 -9.57 0.70 41.32
N SER A 20 -10.32 -0.28 40.80
CA SER A 20 -10.02 -0.78 39.45
C SER A 20 -10.34 0.36 38.49
N ALA A 21 -9.39 1.27 38.33
CA ALA A 21 -9.35 2.16 37.19
C ALA A 21 -9.20 1.28 35.94
N CYS A 22 -10.31 0.68 35.49
CA CYS A 22 -10.45 0.23 34.13
C CYS A 22 -10.25 1.49 33.30
N SER A 23 -9.02 1.71 32.82
CA SER A 23 -8.74 2.74 31.84
C SER A 23 -9.74 2.53 30.71
N ARG A 24 -10.64 3.51 30.52
CA ARG A 24 -11.64 3.47 29.48
C ARG A 24 -10.89 3.28 28.15
N ALA A 25 -11.26 2.23 27.39
CA ALA A 25 -10.62 1.95 26.13
C ALA A 25 -10.73 3.16 25.20
N SER A 26 -9.63 3.49 24.52
CA SER A 26 -9.61 4.56 23.54
C SER A 26 -10.46 4.14 22.33
N ASP A 27 -11.48 4.94 22.03
CA ASP A 27 -12.30 4.80 20.84
C ASP A 27 -11.64 5.60 19.71
N ILE A 28 -11.09 4.88 18.73
CA ILE A 28 -10.35 5.48 17.61
C ILE A 28 -11.27 5.95 16.47
N SER A 29 -12.58 5.79 16.59
CA SER A 29 -13.55 6.28 15.58
C SER A 29 -13.54 7.80 15.43
N SER A 30 -13.03 8.52 16.44
CA SER A 30 -12.99 9.99 16.50
C SER A 30 -11.58 10.59 16.46
N GLY A 31 -10.53 9.78 16.35
CA GLY A 31 -9.15 10.26 16.34
C GLY A 31 -8.19 9.40 17.16
N ALA A 32 -6.93 9.85 17.24
CA ALA A 32 -5.92 9.20 18.08
C ALA A 32 -6.32 9.27 19.57
N GLY A 33 -6.08 8.17 20.29
CA GLY A 33 -6.26 8.11 21.73
C GLY A 33 -5.13 8.82 22.51
N ASP A 34 -5.40 9.12 23.78
CA ASP A 34 -4.39 9.69 24.70
C ASP A 34 -3.29 8.67 25.07
N LYS A 35 -3.63 7.39 25.03
CA LYS A 35 -2.77 6.25 25.36
C LYS A 35 -2.85 5.20 24.26
N ASP A 36 -1.83 4.36 24.19
CA ASP A 36 -1.77 3.29 23.20
C ASP A 36 -2.73 2.14 23.50
N PHE A 37 -2.91 1.76 24.76
CA PHE A 37 -3.84 0.70 25.16
C PHE A 37 -4.59 1.07 26.45
N PRO A 38 -5.80 0.54 26.69
CA PRO A 38 -6.56 -0.38 25.81
C PRO A 38 -7.23 0.32 24.62
N VAL A 39 -7.43 -0.39 23.51
CA VAL A 39 -8.06 0.12 22.27
C VAL A 39 -9.36 -0.61 21.97
N ALA A 40 -10.42 0.12 21.64
CA ALA A 40 -11.71 -0.46 21.26
C ALA A 40 -11.94 -0.40 19.74
N PHE A 41 -12.47 -1.50 19.20
CA PHE A 41 -12.89 -1.68 17.80
C PHE A 41 -14.32 -2.24 17.81
N GLY A 42 -15.33 -1.38 17.86
CA GLY A 42 -16.71 -1.81 18.03
C GLY A 42 -16.88 -2.60 19.33
N ASN A 43 -17.18 -3.90 19.23
CA ASN A 43 -17.32 -4.80 20.37
C ASN A 43 -16.02 -5.52 20.80
N VAL A 44 -14.93 -5.36 20.04
CA VAL A 44 -13.63 -5.95 20.34
C VAL A 44 -12.78 -4.96 21.11
N THR A 45 -12.08 -5.40 22.15
CA THR A 45 -11.13 -4.54 22.90
C THR A 45 -9.77 -5.23 23.01
N ILE A 46 -8.72 -4.53 22.58
CA ILE A 46 -7.33 -4.98 22.69
C ILE A 46 -6.73 -4.34 23.93
N GLN A 47 -6.42 -5.16 24.93
CA GLN A 47 -6.04 -4.66 26.26
C GLN A 47 -4.58 -4.21 26.38
N LYS A 48 -3.71 -4.73 25.51
CA LYS A 48 -2.27 -4.46 25.48
C LYS A 48 -1.73 -4.74 24.09
N GLU A 49 -0.49 -4.35 23.84
CA GLU A 49 0.20 -4.66 22.58
C GLU A 49 0.18 -6.18 22.31
N PRO A 50 -0.32 -6.63 21.13
CA PRO A 50 -0.29 -8.04 20.75
C PRO A 50 1.15 -8.58 20.66
N ALA A 51 1.38 -9.80 21.13
CA ALA A 51 2.69 -10.46 21.00
C ALA A 51 2.99 -10.91 19.56
N GLY A 52 1.94 -11.06 18.75
CA GLY A 52 2.04 -11.43 17.34
C GLY A 52 0.69 -11.40 16.64
N ALA A 53 0.73 -11.24 15.32
CA ALA A 53 -0.44 -11.21 14.46
C ALA A 53 -0.38 -12.30 13.38
N VAL A 54 -1.54 -12.77 12.94
CA VAL A 54 -1.70 -13.52 11.70
C VAL A 54 -2.52 -12.71 10.73
N VAL A 55 -2.13 -12.71 9.46
CA VAL A 55 -2.88 -12.04 8.39
C VAL A 55 -3.39 -13.05 7.38
N LEU A 56 -4.71 -13.11 7.23
CA LEU A 56 -5.39 -14.03 6.33
C LEU A 56 -5.90 -13.34 5.06
N SER A 57 -6.00 -12.01 5.06
CA SER A 57 -6.38 -11.20 3.90
C SER A 57 -5.16 -10.65 3.17
N PRO A 58 -5.01 -10.90 1.85
CA PRO A 58 -3.96 -10.28 1.05
C PRO A 58 -4.00 -8.75 1.08
N ASN A 59 -5.21 -8.17 1.08
CA ASN A 59 -5.35 -6.71 1.13
C ASN A 59 -4.81 -6.13 2.44
N ILE A 60 -5.19 -6.72 3.58
CA ILE A 60 -4.70 -6.26 4.89
C ILE A 60 -3.19 -6.51 5.03
N ALA A 61 -2.67 -7.57 4.40
CA ALA A 61 -1.22 -7.82 4.36
C ALA A 61 -0.46 -6.67 3.67
N SER A 62 -0.94 -6.17 2.52
CA SER A 62 -0.34 -4.99 1.86
C SER A 62 -0.45 -3.72 2.71
N VAL A 63 -1.55 -3.53 3.45
CA VAL A 63 -1.68 -2.42 4.41
C VAL A 63 -0.65 -2.54 5.54
N ILE A 64 -0.48 -3.71 6.14
CA ILE A 64 0.51 -3.93 7.22
C ILE A 64 1.94 -3.65 6.75
N LEU A 65 2.27 -4.08 5.52
CA LEU A 65 3.56 -3.81 4.88
C LEU A 65 3.76 -2.31 4.65
N SER A 66 2.74 -1.63 4.14
CA SER A 66 2.81 -0.18 3.86
C SER A 66 2.94 0.66 5.14
N ILE A 67 2.38 0.19 6.26
CA ILE A 67 2.60 0.82 7.57
C ILE A 67 4.01 0.48 8.12
N GLY A 68 4.68 -0.55 7.59
CA GLY A 68 5.97 -1.03 8.08
C GLY A 68 5.86 -1.77 9.42
N TYR A 69 4.85 -2.64 9.57
CA TYR A 69 4.60 -3.47 10.75
C TYR A 69 4.65 -4.98 10.46
N GLU A 70 5.23 -5.41 9.36
CA GLU A 70 5.39 -6.81 8.96
C GLU A 70 6.15 -7.65 10.00
N ALA A 71 7.07 -7.04 10.76
CA ALA A 71 7.77 -7.71 11.86
C ALA A 71 6.84 -8.20 13.00
N THR A 72 5.60 -7.73 13.06
CA THR A 72 4.58 -8.22 14.01
C THR A 72 3.93 -9.53 13.58
N LEU A 73 4.05 -9.90 12.30
CA LEU A 73 3.39 -11.07 11.73
C LEU A 73 4.12 -12.36 12.14
N LYS A 74 3.33 -13.38 12.48
CA LYS A 74 3.78 -14.73 12.84
C LYS A 74 3.45 -15.77 11.78
N ALA A 75 2.40 -15.51 11.00
CA ALA A 75 1.97 -16.37 9.91
C ALA A 75 1.10 -15.59 8.92
N ARG A 76 0.88 -16.19 7.76
CA ARG A 76 -0.01 -15.66 6.73
C ARG A 76 -0.90 -16.74 6.12
N SER A 77 -1.98 -16.36 5.46
CA SER A 77 -2.68 -17.28 4.55
C SER A 77 -1.84 -17.56 3.30
N LYS A 78 -2.20 -18.63 2.60
CA LYS A 78 -1.59 -18.98 1.30
C LYS A 78 -1.79 -17.90 0.24
N ASP A 79 -2.86 -17.12 0.35
CA ASP A 79 -3.27 -16.12 -0.63
C ASP A 79 -2.51 -14.81 -0.46
N CYS A 80 -1.92 -14.57 0.72
CA CYS A 80 -0.97 -13.49 0.94
C CYS A 80 0.36 -13.84 0.24
N THR A 81 0.58 -13.32 -0.96
CA THR A 81 1.70 -13.72 -1.85
C THR A 81 2.80 -12.65 -1.95
N GLN A 82 2.69 -11.56 -1.20
CA GLN A 82 3.70 -10.51 -1.13
C GLN A 82 5.07 -11.08 -0.75
N SER A 83 6.12 -10.67 -1.47
CA SER A 83 7.49 -11.21 -1.36
C SER A 83 8.05 -11.09 0.06
N ASP A 84 7.80 -9.98 0.74
CA ASP A 84 8.27 -9.72 2.10
C ASP A 84 7.68 -10.68 3.15
N LEU A 85 6.58 -11.35 2.81
CA LEU A 85 5.91 -12.32 3.68
C LEU A 85 6.29 -13.76 3.34
N SER A 86 7.17 -13.98 2.36
CA SER A 86 7.55 -15.32 1.86
C SER A 86 8.14 -16.21 2.95
N VAL A 87 8.84 -15.63 3.93
CA VAL A 87 9.47 -16.32 5.07
C VAL A 87 8.48 -16.74 6.14
N LEU A 88 7.25 -16.19 6.14
CA LEU A 88 6.26 -16.49 7.15
C LEU A 88 5.62 -17.87 6.92
N PRO A 89 5.37 -18.65 8.00
CA PRO A 89 4.56 -19.86 7.94
C PRO A 89 3.19 -19.63 7.30
N VAL A 90 2.73 -20.62 6.53
CA VAL A 90 1.40 -20.62 5.93
C VAL A 90 0.40 -21.33 6.86
N VAL A 91 -0.76 -20.70 7.09
CA VAL A 91 -1.87 -21.20 7.91
C VAL A 91 -3.21 -21.09 7.17
N SER A 92 -4.18 -21.94 7.55
CA SER A 92 -5.58 -21.81 7.14
C SER A 92 -6.41 -21.10 8.23
N ALA A 93 -7.53 -20.49 7.83
CA ALA A 93 -8.52 -19.97 8.77
C ALA A 93 -9.14 -21.08 9.65
N ASP A 94 -9.06 -22.34 9.21
CA ASP A 94 -9.57 -23.49 9.98
C ASP A 94 -8.61 -23.96 11.09
N ASP A 95 -7.35 -23.49 11.08
CA ASP A 95 -6.30 -23.96 11.98
C ASP A 95 -6.12 -23.06 13.22
N ALA A 96 -7.21 -22.73 13.93
CA ALA A 96 -7.19 -21.80 15.06
C ALA A 96 -6.13 -22.13 16.14
N GLN A 97 -5.95 -23.41 16.48
CA GLN A 97 -4.94 -23.83 17.45
C GLN A 97 -3.52 -23.62 16.93
N LYS A 98 -3.25 -23.93 15.66
CA LYS A 98 -1.95 -23.70 15.02
C LYS A 98 -1.60 -22.21 15.02
N ILE A 99 -2.57 -21.35 14.73
CA ILE A 99 -2.42 -19.90 14.78
C ILE A 99 -2.00 -19.47 16.20
N ARG A 100 -2.67 -20.01 17.22
CA ARG A 100 -2.36 -19.71 18.62
C ARG A 100 -0.96 -20.19 19.02
N ASP A 101 -0.58 -21.40 18.61
CA ASP A 101 0.71 -22.03 18.93
C ASP A 101 1.89 -21.28 18.28
N LEU A 102 1.66 -20.55 17.20
CA LEU A 102 2.64 -19.65 16.57
C LEU A 102 2.86 -18.33 17.35
N GLY A 103 2.19 -18.17 18.49
CA GLY A 103 2.34 -17.00 19.37
C GLY A 103 1.58 -15.77 18.89
N ALA A 104 0.54 -15.95 18.07
CA ALA A 104 -0.35 -14.88 17.70
C ALA A 104 -1.44 -14.66 18.76
N ASP A 105 -1.77 -13.39 18.99
CA ASP A 105 -2.91 -12.97 19.82
C ASP A 105 -4.02 -12.34 18.97
N ILE A 106 -3.70 -11.91 17.76
CA ILE A 106 -4.63 -11.24 16.85
C ILE A 106 -4.61 -11.87 15.45
N VAL A 107 -5.77 -11.94 14.82
CA VAL A 107 -5.96 -12.40 13.44
C VAL A 107 -6.66 -11.32 12.63
N PHE A 108 -6.06 -10.95 11.50
CA PHE A 108 -6.66 -10.06 10.51
C PHE A 108 -7.24 -10.86 9.35
N ALA A 109 -8.48 -10.58 8.97
CA ALA A 109 -9.15 -11.16 7.81
C ALA A 109 -10.07 -10.11 7.16
N ASP A 110 -10.48 -10.32 5.92
CA ASP A 110 -11.51 -9.53 5.23
C ASP A 110 -12.87 -10.24 5.24
N SER A 111 -12.85 -11.56 5.29
CA SER A 111 -14.01 -12.43 5.38
C SER A 111 -13.67 -13.69 6.15
N LEU A 112 -14.61 -14.16 6.96
CA LEU A 112 -14.54 -15.43 7.68
C LEU A 112 -15.95 -16.00 7.78
N THR A 113 -16.08 -17.32 7.86
CA THR A 113 -17.33 -17.93 8.30
C THR A 113 -17.52 -17.72 9.81
N GLU A 114 -18.76 -17.77 10.28
CA GLU A 114 -19.08 -17.71 11.72
C GLU A 114 -18.38 -18.84 12.50
N GLU A 115 -18.23 -20.00 11.88
CA GLU A 115 -17.54 -21.17 12.45
C GLU A 115 -16.05 -20.91 12.64
N GLN A 116 -15.38 -20.36 11.62
CA GLN A 116 -13.96 -20.00 11.68
C GLN A 116 -13.71 -18.93 12.75
N LYS A 117 -14.52 -17.87 12.75
CA LYS A 117 -14.42 -16.80 13.75
C LYS A 117 -14.64 -17.34 15.17
N SER A 118 -15.70 -18.12 15.39
CA SER A 118 -15.99 -18.71 16.70
C SER A 118 -14.88 -19.64 17.17
N SER A 119 -14.29 -20.43 16.26
CA SER A 119 -13.16 -21.32 16.56
C SER A 119 -11.93 -20.54 17.03
N MET A 120 -11.57 -19.45 16.34
CA MET A 120 -10.46 -18.58 16.71
C MET A 120 -10.69 -17.89 18.05
N GLU A 121 -11.88 -17.33 18.28
CA GLU A 121 -12.23 -16.67 19.55
C GLU A 121 -12.17 -17.66 20.73
N LYS A 122 -12.65 -18.90 20.55
CA LYS A 122 -12.53 -19.98 21.55
C LYS A 122 -11.08 -20.38 21.81
N ALA A 123 -10.20 -20.26 20.82
CA ALA A 123 -8.75 -20.45 20.98
C ALA A 123 -8.06 -19.25 21.67
N GLY A 124 -8.82 -18.22 22.07
CA GLY A 124 -8.32 -17.04 22.75
C GLY A 124 -7.66 -16.02 21.82
N LEU A 125 -7.94 -16.10 20.51
CA LEU A 125 -7.47 -15.13 19.52
C LEU A 125 -8.47 -13.97 19.42
N THR A 126 -7.93 -12.76 19.31
CA THR A 126 -8.71 -11.60 18.91
C THR A 126 -8.86 -11.60 17.39
N VAL A 127 -10.09 -11.59 16.87
CA VAL A 127 -10.34 -11.61 15.42
C VAL A 127 -10.83 -10.23 14.96
N LEU A 128 -10.11 -9.64 14.01
CA LEU A 128 -10.51 -8.41 13.35
C LEU A 128 -10.82 -8.67 11.87
N THR A 129 -12.09 -8.53 11.51
CA THR A 129 -12.55 -8.58 10.12
C THR A 129 -12.66 -7.16 9.58
N LEU A 130 -11.82 -6.78 8.63
CA LEU A 130 -11.75 -5.42 8.08
C LEU A 130 -12.05 -5.46 6.57
N GLN A 131 -13.00 -4.63 6.14
CA GLN A 131 -13.34 -4.53 4.72
C GLN A 131 -12.32 -3.65 3.98
N PRO A 132 -12.07 -3.91 2.69
CA PRO A 132 -11.33 -2.99 1.82
C PRO A 132 -11.97 -1.60 1.78
N ALA A 133 -11.14 -0.57 1.66
CA ALA A 133 -11.60 0.81 1.51
C ALA A 133 -12.25 1.07 0.14
N ASP A 134 -13.19 2.01 0.09
CA ASP A 134 -13.88 2.48 -1.12
C ASP A 134 -13.52 3.95 -1.48
N SER A 135 -12.73 4.59 -0.63
CA SER A 135 -12.48 6.03 -0.63
C SER A 135 -11.15 6.35 0.05
N ARG A 136 -10.69 7.59 -0.13
CA ARG A 136 -9.48 8.12 0.53
C ARG A 136 -9.64 8.13 2.04
N GLU A 137 -10.78 8.61 2.51
CA GLU A 137 -11.14 8.59 3.93
C GLU A 137 -11.30 7.15 4.46
N GLY A 138 -11.84 6.24 3.63
CA GLY A 138 -11.91 4.83 3.95
C GLY A 138 -10.53 4.18 4.11
N LEU A 139 -9.57 4.55 3.27
CA LEU A 139 -8.20 4.05 3.33
C LEU A 139 -7.49 4.54 4.59
N GLU A 140 -7.58 5.83 4.90
CA GLU A 140 -7.03 6.41 6.14
C GLU A 140 -7.59 5.71 7.38
N LYS A 141 -8.89 5.42 7.41
CA LYS A 141 -9.53 4.65 8.48
C LYS A 141 -9.00 3.22 8.56
N LEU A 142 -8.90 2.52 7.44
CA LEU A 142 -8.38 1.15 7.38
C LEU A 142 -6.96 1.09 7.94
N TYR A 143 -6.08 1.98 7.50
CA TYR A 143 -4.70 2.06 7.97
C TYR A 143 -4.61 2.40 9.45
N SER A 144 -5.39 3.39 9.90
CA SER A 144 -5.46 3.77 11.32
C SER A 144 -5.93 2.61 12.19
N TYR A 145 -6.89 1.81 11.70
CA TYR A 145 -7.41 0.65 12.41
C TYR A 145 -6.38 -0.46 12.51
N VAL A 146 -5.74 -0.83 11.38
CA VAL A 146 -4.67 -1.83 11.35
C VAL A 146 -3.50 -1.41 12.24
N GLY A 147 -3.04 -0.16 12.09
CA GLY A 147 -1.97 0.39 12.90
C GLY A 147 -2.31 0.38 14.39
N SER A 148 -3.51 0.83 14.76
CA SER A 148 -3.97 0.85 16.15
C SER A 148 -4.11 -0.55 16.76
N ALA A 149 -4.52 -1.52 15.96
CA ALA A 149 -4.66 -2.89 16.43
C ALA A 149 -3.31 -3.52 16.79
N LEU A 150 -2.26 -3.17 16.03
CA LEU A 150 -0.91 -3.68 16.21
C LEU A 150 -0.10 -2.89 17.25
N LYS A 151 -0.21 -1.56 17.28
CA LYS A 151 0.67 -0.66 18.07
C LYS A 151 -0.06 0.38 18.90
N GLY A 152 -1.38 0.27 19.03
CA GLY A 152 -2.18 1.06 19.95
C GLY A 152 -2.78 2.35 19.36
N ALA A 153 -3.77 2.90 20.08
CA ALA A 153 -4.64 3.99 19.63
C ALA A 153 -3.93 5.33 19.36
N ARG A 154 -2.65 5.46 19.69
CA ARG A 154 -1.89 6.70 19.48
C ARG A 154 -0.74 6.50 18.51
N THR A 155 0.17 5.60 18.83
CA THR A 155 1.37 5.29 18.04
C THR A 155 0.99 4.56 16.76
N GLY A 156 0.22 3.49 16.90
CA GLY A 156 -0.32 2.73 15.77
C GLY A 156 -1.23 3.57 14.88
N TYR A 157 -2.15 4.32 15.50
CA TYR A 157 -3.06 5.22 14.79
C TYR A 157 -2.33 6.23 13.90
N ARG A 158 -1.39 7.00 14.48
CA ARG A 158 -0.65 8.04 13.74
C ARG A 158 0.18 7.46 12.61
N LYS A 159 0.94 6.37 12.87
CA LYS A 159 1.72 5.73 11.81
C LYS A 159 0.83 5.22 10.66
N GLY A 160 -0.36 4.72 10.98
CA GLY A 160 -1.35 4.34 9.98
C GLY A 160 -1.81 5.54 9.15
N GLN A 161 -2.17 6.66 9.78
CA GLN A 161 -2.55 7.88 9.08
C GLN A 161 -1.43 8.41 8.19
N ASP A 162 -0.21 8.50 8.72
CA ASP A 162 0.96 9.00 8.00
C ASP A 162 1.24 8.14 6.76
N ALA A 163 1.19 6.82 6.89
CA ALA A 163 1.40 5.89 5.76
C ALA A 163 0.30 6.03 4.68
N ALA A 164 -0.98 6.12 5.08
CA ALA A 164 -2.07 6.34 4.13
C ALA A 164 -1.95 7.70 3.42
N ALA A 165 -1.59 8.75 4.16
CA ALA A 165 -1.37 10.07 3.62
C ALA A 165 -0.19 10.08 2.63
N GLY A 166 0.90 9.38 2.93
CA GLY A 166 2.06 9.25 2.05
C GLY A 166 1.74 8.60 0.71
N ILE A 167 0.91 7.54 0.71
CA ILE A 167 0.43 6.90 -0.53
C ILE A 167 -0.33 7.92 -1.39
N TYR A 168 -1.30 8.62 -0.81
CA TYR A 168 -2.07 9.58 -1.59
C TYR A 168 -1.28 10.81 -1.99
N GLN A 169 -0.36 11.28 -1.16
CA GLN A 169 0.55 12.36 -1.55
C GLN A 169 1.33 11.97 -2.81
N THR A 170 1.80 10.72 -2.88
CA THR A 170 2.51 10.21 -4.06
C THR A 170 1.58 10.16 -5.28
N ILE A 171 0.34 9.70 -5.11
CA ILE A 171 -0.67 9.70 -6.20
C ILE A 171 -0.99 11.13 -6.66
N ASP A 172 -1.17 12.07 -5.73
CA ASP A 172 -1.47 13.47 -6.01
C ASP A 172 -0.29 14.14 -6.73
N ASP A 173 0.95 13.79 -6.38
CA ASP A 173 2.16 14.29 -7.03
C ASP A 173 2.30 13.74 -8.46
N ILE A 174 1.98 12.46 -8.70
CA ILE A 174 1.87 11.90 -10.07
C ILE A 174 0.80 12.65 -10.86
N THR A 175 -0.38 12.86 -10.26
CA THR A 175 -1.50 13.55 -10.91
C THR A 175 -1.12 14.97 -11.33
N ARG A 176 -0.34 15.67 -10.50
CA ARG A 176 0.06 17.07 -10.74
C ARG A 176 1.03 17.23 -11.91
N VAL A 177 1.82 16.20 -12.23
CA VAL A 177 2.79 16.26 -13.34
C VAL A 177 2.19 15.83 -14.67
N LEU A 178 0.97 15.30 -14.69
CA LEU A 178 0.29 14.91 -15.93
C LEU A 178 0.09 16.12 -16.85
N PRO A 179 0.27 15.97 -18.16
CA PRO A 179 0.12 17.09 -19.09
C PRO A 179 -1.34 17.55 -19.17
N ASP A 180 -1.55 18.87 -19.10
CA ASP A 180 -2.85 19.47 -19.37
C ASP A 180 -3.28 19.14 -20.81
N SER A 181 -4.45 18.53 -20.96
CA SER A 181 -5.03 18.21 -22.27
C SER A 181 -6.47 18.71 -22.35
N ASP A 182 -6.77 19.47 -23.40
CA ASP A 182 -8.15 19.90 -23.72
C ASP A 182 -9.03 18.73 -24.20
N THR A 183 -8.43 17.57 -24.46
CA THR A 183 -9.15 16.35 -24.87
C THR A 183 -9.01 15.25 -23.81
N PRO A 184 -10.10 14.87 -23.14
CA PRO A 184 -10.06 13.76 -22.20
C PRO A 184 -9.62 12.46 -22.87
N VAL A 185 -8.77 11.70 -22.19
CA VAL A 185 -8.38 10.35 -22.62
C VAL A 185 -9.23 9.34 -21.88
N THR A 186 -10.13 8.67 -22.60
CA THR A 186 -11.04 7.68 -22.01
C THR A 186 -10.35 6.34 -21.84
N ALA A 187 -10.50 5.75 -20.65
CA ALA A 187 -9.97 4.44 -20.33
C ALA A 187 -10.96 3.62 -19.50
N VAL A 188 -10.76 2.31 -19.43
CA VAL A 188 -11.47 1.42 -18.49
C VAL A 188 -10.49 0.37 -17.97
N TYR A 189 -10.66 -0.03 -16.70
CA TYR A 189 -10.03 -1.23 -16.18
C TYR A 189 -11.04 -2.38 -16.09
N LEU A 190 -10.73 -3.52 -16.70
CA LEU A 190 -11.57 -4.73 -16.69
C LEU A 190 -10.91 -5.89 -15.93
N TYR A 191 -11.62 -6.43 -14.95
CA TYR A 191 -11.19 -7.62 -14.19
C TYR A 191 -11.46 -8.92 -14.96
N ASP A 192 -12.46 -8.92 -15.84
CA ASP A 192 -12.78 -10.06 -16.71
C ASP A 192 -13.45 -9.60 -18.02
N ALA A 193 -13.74 -10.56 -18.90
CA ALA A 193 -14.48 -10.33 -20.14
C ALA A 193 -16.02 -10.49 -19.98
N LYS A 194 -16.54 -10.41 -18.75
CA LYS A 194 -17.96 -10.58 -18.40
C LYS A 194 -18.59 -9.29 -17.85
N GLY A 195 -17.82 -8.21 -17.74
CA GLY A 195 -18.29 -6.91 -17.29
C GLY A 195 -17.82 -6.51 -15.88
N ALA A 196 -16.97 -7.30 -15.23
CA ALA A 196 -16.34 -6.86 -14.00
C ALA A 196 -15.32 -5.74 -14.31
N ALA A 197 -15.47 -4.58 -13.69
CA ALA A 197 -14.72 -3.36 -13.99
C ALA A 197 -14.44 -2.51 -12.75
N ALA A 198 -13.45 -1.62 -12.84
CA ALA A 198 -13.24 -0.57 -11.86
C ALA A 198 -14.25 0.58 -12.08
N THR A 199 -15.38 0.53 -11.39
CA THR A 199 -16.49 1.49 -11.54
C THR A 199 -16.30 2.74 -10.66
N GLY A 200 -16.99 3.84 -10.97
CA GLY A 200 -16.79 5.14 -10.30
C GLY A 200 -17.08 5.15 -8.79
N ASP A 201 -17.90 4.21 -8.32
CA ASP A 201 -18.20 3.99 -6.90
C ASP A 201 -17.09 3.25 -6.14
N THR A 202 -16.00 2.85 -6.82
CA THR A 202 -14.91 2.09 -6.23
C THR A 202 -13.64 2.91 -6.09
N LEU A 203 -12.78 2.56 -5.12
CA LEU A 203 -11.44 3.13 -5.01
C LEU A 203 -10.63 2.90 -6.30
N ALA A 204 -10.74 1.71 -6.88
CA ALA A 204 -10.07 1.34 -8.13
C ALA A 204 -10.47 2.24 -9.30
N GLY A 205 -11.75 2.64 -9.40
CA GLY A 205 -12.22 3.58 -10.40
C GLY A 205 -11.54 4.95 -10.26
N LYS A 206 -11.42 5.45 -9.02
CA LYS A 206 -10.75 6.73 -8.73
C LYS A 206 -9.26 6.73 -9.07
N LEU A 207 -8.59 5.57 -9.11
CA LEU A 207 -7.19 5.48 -9.56
C LEU A 207 -7.05 5.75 -11.07
N ILE A 208 -8.09 5.44 -11.86
CA ILE A 208 -8.10 5.76 -13.29
C ILE A 208 -8.10 7.28 -13.46
N ASP A 209 -8.94 7.98 -12.69
CA ASP A 209 -9.00 9.45 -12.71
C ASP A 209 -7.69 10.07 -12.22
N ALA A 210 -7.08 9.51 -11.17
CA ALA A 210 -5.78 9.96 -10.66
C ALA A 210 -4.63 9.71 -11.67
N ALA A 211 -4.80 8.79 -12.62
CA ALA A 211 -3.88 8.61 -13.73
C ALA A 211 -4.12 9.60 -14.90
N GLY A 212 -5.01 10.59 -14.72
CA GLY A 212 -5.39 11.58 -15.73
C GLY A 212 -6.34 11.06 -16.79
N LEU A 213 -6.98 9.91 -16.54
CA LEU A 213 -7.82 9.23 -17.51
C LEU A 213 -9.29 9.35 -17.12
N THR A 214 -10.17 9.51 -18.10
CA THR A 214 -11.62 9.51 -17.87
C THR A 214 -12.14 8.08 -17.84
N ASN A 215 -12.67 7.65 -16.69
CA ASN A 215 -13.21 6.31 -16.52
C ASN A 215 -14.47 6.06 -17.36
N SER A 216 -14.40 5.14 -18.32
CA SER A 216 -15.53 4.76 -19.19
C SER A 216 -16.53 3.82 -18.49
N ALA A 217 -16.17 3.31 -17.30
CA ALA A 217 -17.06 2.55 -16.43
C ALA A 217 -17.60 3.39 -15.25
N GLU A 218 -17.51 4.72 -15.31
CA GLU A 218 -17.93 5.64 -14.23
C GLU A 218 -19.37 5.41 -13.77
N GLY A 219 -20.30 5.20 -14.73
CA GLY A 219 -21.72 4.94 -14.43
C GLY A 219 -22.05 3.51 -13.97
N GLY A 220 -21.06 2.62 -13.91
CA GLY A 220 -21.22 1.27 -13.37
C GLY A 220 -21.40 1.27 -11.85
N LYS A 221 -21.74 0.10 -11.29
CA LYS A 221 -21.91 -0.09 -9.84
C LYS A 221 -21.40 -1.44 -9.39
N ASP A 222 -20.94 -1.51 -8.15
CA ASP A 222 -20.52 -2.76 -7.50
C ASP A 222 -19.52 -3.54 -8.37
N LYS A 223 -18.53 -2.82 -8.94
CA LYS A 223 -17.51 -3.36 -9.84
C LYS A 223 -18.07 -3.96 -11.14
N THR A 224 -19.25 -3.53 -11.58
CA THR A 224 -19.91 -4.09 -12.77
C THR A 224 -20.36 -3.00 -13.74
N VAL A 225 -20.06 -3.20 -15.02
CA VAL A 225 -20.50 -2.36 -16.14
C VAL A 225 -21.02 -3.24 -17.28
N LYS A 226 -22.02 -2.76 -18.03
CA LYS A 226 -22.52 -3.50 -19.20
C LYS A 226 -21.62 -3.24 -20.40
N VAL A 227 -21.38 -4.29 -21.19
CA VAL A 227 -20.62 -4.18 -22.44
C VAL A 227 -21.28 -3.20 -23.42
N SER A 228 -22.62 -3.12 -23.44
CA SER A 228 -23.36 -2.13 -24.23
C SER A 228 -22.97 -0.70 -23.90
N ASP A 229 -22.72 -0.41 -22.62
CA ASP A 229 -22.41 0.93 -22.16
C ASP A 229 -20.97 1.28 -22.54
N LEU A 230 -20.05 0.30 -22.49
CA LEU A 230 -18.69 0.44 -23.01
C LEU A 230 -18.65 0.60 -24.54
N LEU A 231 -19.53 -0.07 -25.28
CA LEU A 231 -19.65 0.11 -26.73
C LEU A 231 -20.13 1.51 -27.10
N LEU A 232 -20.94 2.14 -26.24
CA LEU A 232 -21.37 3.53 -26.42
C LEU A 232 -20.28 4.53 -26.02
N ALA A 233 -19.57 4.27 -24.92
CA ALA A 233 -18.48 5.12 -24.44
C ALA A 233 -17.22 5.03 -25.32
N ASP A 234 -16.99 3.87 -25.93
CA ASP A 234 -15.85 3.53 -26.79
C ASP A 234 -14.49 4.00 -26.23
N PRO A 235 -14.02 3.41 -25.12
CA PRO A 235 -12.76 3.80 -24.48
C PRO A 235 -11.58 3.77 -25.47
N LYS A 236 -10.72 4.80 -25.41
CA LYS A 236 -9.47 4.84 -26.18
C LYS A 236 -8.48 3.78 -25.69
N TYR A 237 -8.46 3.52 -24.38
CA TYR A 237 -7.56 2.56 -23.73
C TYR A 237 -8.34 1.54 -22.91
N ILE A 238 -7.89 0.28 -22.94
CA ILE A 238 -8.35 -0.73 -21.99
C ILE A 238 -7.14 -1.18 -21.17
N PHE A 239 -7.24 -1.04 -19.86
CA PHE A 239 -6.41 -1.77 -18.92
C PHE A 239 -7.18 -3.01 -18.45
N CYS A 240 -6.50 -4.11 -18.17
CA CYS A 240 -7.18 -5.29 -17.68
C CYS A 240 -6.27 -6.17 -16.80
N ALA A 241 -6.91 -7.03 -16.01
CA ALA A 241 -6.18 -8.04 -15.26
C ALA A 241 -5.41 -8.99 -16.21
N LYS A 242 -4.23 -9.43 -15.80
CA LYS A 242 -3.42 -10.39 -16.54
C LYS A 242 -4.23 -11.64 -16.94
N GLY A 243 -4.15 -12.01 -18.22
CA GLY A 243 -4.90 -13.12 -18.82
C GLY A 243 -6.26 -12.72 -19.40
N VAL A 244 -6.71 -11.47 -19.22
CA VAL A 244 -8.01 -11.01 -19.73
C VAL A 244 -7.91 -10.49 -21.16
N ARG A 245 -6.75 -9.99 -21.60
CA ARG A 245 -6.61 -9.37 -22.93
C ARG A 245 -7.07 -10.28 -24.06
N SER A 246 -6.60 -11.53 -24.08
CA SER A 246 -6.98 -12.50 -25.13
C SER A 246 -8.47 -12.82 -25.12
N LEU A 247 -9.12 -12.77 -23.94
CA LEU A 247 -10.56 -12.99 -23.82
C LEU A 247 -11.37 -11.82 -24.40
N LEU A 248 -10.88 -10.59 -24.21
CA LEU A 248 -11.48 -9.39 -24.80
C LEU A 248 -11.32 -9.38 -26.33
N GLU A 249 -10.13 -9.70 -26.84
CA GLU A 249 -9.84 -9.78 -28.27
C GLU A 249 -10.67 -10.87 -28.98
N ALA A 250 -10.98 -11.97 -28.29
CA ALA A 250 -11.82 -13.05 -28.81
C ALA A 250 -13.34 -12.79 -28.69
N SER A 251 -13.76 -11.79 -27.92
CA SER A 251 -15.18 -11.50 -27.69
C SER A 251 -15.79 -10.75 -28.88
N PRO A 252 -16.95 -11.19 -29.41
CA PRO A 252 -17.64 -10.50 -30.50
C PRO A 252 -18.00 -9.04 -30.19
N ASP A 253 -18.18 -8.69 -28.92
CA ASP A 253 -18.55 -7.35 -28.52
C ASP A 253 -17.33 -6.51 -28.19
N TYR A 254 -16.41 -6.98 -27.33
CA TYR A 254 -15.22 -6.20 -26.99
C TYR A 254 -14.30 -5.97 -28.19
N ALA A 255 -14.22 -6.90 -29.15
CA ALA A 255 -13.45 -6.73 -30.39
C ALA A 255 -13.92 -5.53 -31.25
N LYS A 256 -15.11 -4.98 -31.00
CA LYS A 256 -15.62 -3.80 -31.70
C LYS A 256 -15.07 -2.49 -31.15
N LEU A 257 -14.54 -2.47 -29.92
CA LEU A 257 -14.03 -1.27 -29.26
C LEU A 257 -12.76 -0.75 -29.95
N THR A 258 -12.63 0.57 -30.01
CA THR A 258 -11.48 1.26 -30.61
C THR A 258 -10.17 0.84 -29.94
N ALA A 259 -10.13 0.75 -28.60
CA ALA A 259 -8.96 0.24 -27.87
C ALA A 259 -8.50 -1.14 -28.35
N VAL A 260 -9.42 -2.07 -28.63
CA VAL A 260 -9.06 -3.43 -29.09
C VAL A 260 -8.57 -3.41 -30.53
N LYS A 261 -9.27 -2.71 -31.42
CA LYS A 261 -8.88 -2.57 -32.83
C LYS A 261 -7.50 -1.94 -33.00
N GLU A 262 -7.18 -0.95 -32.16
CA GLU A 262 -5.91 -0.23 -32.18
C GLU A 262 -4.84 -0.86 -31.28
N LYS A 263 -5.10 -2.06 -30.72
CA LYS A 263 -4.18 -2.81 -29.86
C LYS A 263 -3.73 -2.07 -28.59
N ARG A 264 -4.56 -1.15 -28.10
CA ARG A 264 -4.39 -0.41 -26.84
C ARG A 264 -5.05 -1.13 -25.67
N VAL A 265 -4.71 -2.41 -25.50
CA VAL A 265 -5.15 -3.28 -24.40
C VAL A 265 -3.94 -3.70 -23.59
N TYR A 266 -3.86 -3.23 -22.35
CA TYR A 266 -2.69 -3.36 -21.48
C TYR A 266 -3.03 -4.20 -20.26
N GLU A 267 -2.26 -5.28 -20.06
CA GLU A 267 -2.44 -6.15 -18.91
C GLU A 267 -1.65 -5.65 -17.71
N MET A 268 -2.28 -5.74 -16.54
CA MET A 268 -1.72 -5.38 -15.25
C MET A 268 -1.76 -6.58 -14.31
N ASP A 269 -0.82 -6.64 -13.37
CA ASP A 269 -0.94 -7.60 -12.28
C ASP A 269 -2.24 -7.32 -11.50
N PRO A 270 -3.09 -8.33 -11.21
CA PRO A 270 -4.36 -8.10 -10.55
C PRO A 270 -4.22 -7.46 -9.16
N GLY A 271 -3.08 -7.63 -8.48
CA GLY A 271 -2.80 -7.00 -7.19
C GLY A 271 -2.84 -5.49 -7.25
N LEU A 272 -2.42 -4.88 -8.38
CA LEU A 272 -2.41 -3.43 -8.60
C LEU A 272 -3.78 -2.76 -8.39
N MET A 273 -4.86 -3.47 -8.73
CA MET A 273 -6.22 -2.94 -8.66
C MET A 273 -7.07 -3.58 -7.55
N ASN A 274 -6.47 -4.43 -6.71
CA ASN A 274 -7.17 -5.15 -5.64
C ASN A 274 -6.55 -4.95 -4.26
N LEU A 275 -5.25 -4.68 -4.18
CA LEU A 275 -4.52 -4.47 -2.94
C LEU A 275 -4.38 -2.98 -2.66
N GLN A 276 -4.49 -2.63 -1.39
CA GLN A 276 -4.57 -1.24 -0.92
C GLN A 276 -3.32 -0.79 -0.18
N GLY A 277 -2.17 -1.37 -0.55
CA GLY A 277 -0.85 -0.89 -0.17
C GLY A 277 -0.30 0.09 -1.20
N GLU A 278 1.01 0.05 -1.38
CA GLU A 278 1.71 0.77 -2.45
C GLU A 278 1.29 0.35 -3.86
N GLU A 279 0.61 -0.78 -4.01
CA GLU A 279 0.04 -1.23 -5.28
C GLU A 279 -0.86 -0.15 -5.92
N LEU A 280 -1.51 0.70 -5.10
CA LEU A 280 -2.30 1.85 -5.57
C LEU A 280 -1.45 2.86 -6.35
N VAL A 281 -0.26 3.18 -5.86
CA VAL A 281 0.69 4.09 -6.51
C VAL A 281 1.20 3.48 -7.82
N GLN A 282 1.51 2.19 -7.77
CA GLN A 282 2.00 1.43 -8.93
C GLN A 282 0.93 1.36 -10.04
N ALA A 283 -0.34 1.20 -9.68
CA ALA A 283 -1.45 1.21 -10.62
C ALA A 283 -1.57 2.55 -11.35
N VAL A 284 -1.59 3.67 -10.60
CA VAL A 284 -1.67 5.02 -11.16
C VAL A 284 -0.47 5.29 -12.05
N SER A 285 0.74 4.99 -11.58
CA SER A 285 1.99 5.18 -12.33
C SER A 285 1.99 4.39 -13.64
N PHE A 286 1.54 3.14 -13.61
CA PHE A 286 1.46 2.29 -14.81
C PHE A 286 0.48 2.85 -15.83
N MET A 287 -0.73 3.24 -15.40
CA MET A 287 -1.75 3.77 -16.30
C MET A 287 -1.31 5.11 -16.90
N ALA A 288 -0.82 6.04 -16.08
CA ALA A 288 -0.34 7.33 -16.50
C ALA A 288 0.83 7.20 -17.50
N GLY A 289 1.88 6.45 -17.14
CA GLY A 289 3.05 6.27 -18.01
C GLY A 289 2.77 5.46 -19.29
N THR A 290 1.69 4.68 -19.32
CA THR A 290 1.25 3.98 -20.54
C THR A 290 0.57 4.94 -21.52
N VAL A 291 -0.24 5.87 -21.02
CA VAL A 291 -1.03 6.80 -21.87
C VAL A 291 -0.24 8.04 -22.24
N HIS A 292 0.61 8.49 -21.33
CA HIS A 292 1.48 9.65 -21.47
C HIS A 292 2.95 9.18 -21.48
N PRO A 293 3.42 8.53 -22.55
CA PRO A 293 4.84 8.19 -22.68
C PRO A 293 5.72 9.43 -22.77
N GLU A 294 5.13 10.58 -23.09
CA GLU A 294 5.71 11.90 -22.90
C GLU A 294 5.70 12.35 -21.43
N LEU A 295 5.45 11.49 -20.46
CA LEU A 295 5.94 11.64 -19.08
C LEU A 295 7.29 10.94 -18.91
N LEU A 296 7.89 10.54 -20.05
CA LEU A 296 9.15 9.86 -20.13
C LEU A 296 10.27 10.55 -21.00
N GLY A 297 10.20 11.83 -21.40
CA GLY A 297 11.20 12.58 -22.22
C GLY A 297 11.62 14.08 -21.98
N SER A 298 11.01 14.93 -21.11
CA SER A 298 11.22 16.42 -20.92
C SER A 298 11.84 16.81 -19.56
N ALA A 299 12.38 15.88 -18.78
CA ALA A 299 13.34 16.29 -17.74
C ALA A 299 14.66 16.83 -18.35
N SER A 300 14.73 17.01 -19.67
CA SER A 300 15.92 17.42 -20.42
C SER A 300 15.82 18.80 -21.11
N SER A 301 14.83 19.64 -20.81
CA SER A 301 14.75 20.98 -21.42
C SER A 301 14.33 22.12 -20.49
N SER A 302 15.28 22.61 -19.69
CA SER A 302 15.40 24.05 -19.41
C SER A 302 16.83 24.45 -19.01
N SER A 303 17.69 24.68 -20.00
CA SER A 303 18.89 25.51 -19.81
C SER A 303 18.68 26.86 -20.50
N GLY A 304 18.59 27.93 -19.69
CA GLY A 304 18.55 29.32 -20.14
C GLY A 304 19.07 30.23 -19.03
N ALA A 305 20.30 30.71 -19.19
CA ALA A 305 21.18 31.31 -18.18
C ALA A 305 20.79 32.72 -17.67
N ALA A 306 21.19 33.03 -16.42
CA ALA A 306 22.14 34.11 -16.09
C ALA A 306 22.56 34.16 -14.60
N SER A 307 23.83 33.87 -14.33
CA SER A 307 24.85 34.52 -13.46
C SER A 307 24.40 35.37 -12.24
N SER A 308 24.99 35.32 -11.03
CA SER A 308 26.41 35.23 -10.66
C SER A 308 26.64 35.18 -9.12
N SER A 309 27.86 34.76 -8.75
CA SER A 309 28.68 35.10 -7.56
C SER A 309 28.91 34.03 -6.46
N SER A 310 30.03 33.31 -6.66
CA SER A 310 31.14 33.02 -5.74
C SER A 310 30.86 32.57 -4.29
N SER A 311 31.29 31.36 -3.95
CA SER A 311 32.60 31.16 -3.27
C SER A 311 32.95 29.68 -3.10
N SER A 312 34.25 29.44 -3.22
CA SER A 312 35.05 28.22 -3.15
C SER A 312 34.80 27.28 -1.96
N SER A 313 34.86 25.97 -2.18
CA SER A 313 36.09 25.20 -1.90
C SER A 313 35.97 23.70 -2.21
N SER A 314 37.10 23.15 -2.65
CA SER A 314 37.53 21.75 -2.53
C SER A 314 36.95 20.72 -3.50
N GLY A 315 37.73 20.45 -4.54
CA GLY A 315 37.56 19.29 -5.39
C GLY A 315 37.94 17.98 -4.70
N ALA A 316 37.21 16.93 -5.06
CA ALA A 316 37.69 15.57 -5.09
C ALA A 316 36.83 14.81 -6.12
N SER A 317 37.45 14.48 -7.24
CA SER A 317 36.99 13.39 -8.12
C SER A 317 37.01 12.10 -7.32
N VAL A 318 35.84 11.57 -6.96
CA VAL A 318 35.69 10.22 -6.37
C VAL A 318 34.84 9.39 -7.32
N GLU A 319 35.50 8.59 -8.14
CA GLU A 319 34.88 7.40 -8.69
C GLU A 319 34.61 6.39 -7.56
N THR A 320 33.34 6.02 -7.44
CA THR A 320 32.88 4.62 -7.41
C THR A 320 33.58 3.66 -6.44
N ASN A 321 33.23 3.75 -5.14
CA ASN A 321 33.37 2.60 -4.23
C ASN A 321 32.06 2.43 -3.45
N LEU A 322 31.00 2.03 -4.16
CA LEU A 322 29.80 1.45 -3.56
C LEU A 322 29.97 -0.07 -3.61
N ASN A 323 29.84 -0.74 -2.46
CA ASN A 323 29.81 -2.20 -2.46
C ASN A 323 28.49 -2.68 -3.10
N LEU A 324 28.56 -3.33 -4.27
CA LEU A 324 27.38 -3.81 -5.01
C LEU A 324 26.92 -5.21 -4.56
N ASP A 325 27.63 -5.85 -3.63
CA ASP A 325 27.28 -7.16 -3.08
C ASP A 325 26.51 -7.07 -1.74
N GLN A 326 26.03 -5.87 -1.39
CA GLN A 326 25.26 -5.62 -0.17
C GLN A 326 23.75 -5.50 -0.43
N THR A 327 22.99 -5.32 0.65
CA THR A 327 21.56 -5.04 0.61
C THR A 327 21.26 -3.73 1.34
N LEU A 328 20.61 -2.78 0.67
CA LEU A 328 20.09 -1.54 1.25
C LEU A 328 18.57 -1.59 1.29
N LYS A 329 17.95 -1.18 2.40
CA LYS A 329 16.48 -1.22 2.60
C LYS A 329 16.01 -0.15 3.57
N ASN A 330 14.70 -0.02 3.72
CA ASN A 330 14.05 0.94 4.62
C ASN A 330 14.65 0.90 6.04
N GLY A 331 14.85 2.09 6.61
CA GLY A 331 15.42 2.33 7.93
C GLY A 331 16.96 2.39 7.97
N MET A 332 17.66 2.05 6.88
CA MET A 332 19.12 2.16 6.83
C MET A 332 19.56 3.60 6.58
N GLN A 333 20.63 4.04 7.25
CA GLN A 333 21.28 5.32 7.00
C GLN A 333 22.79 5.13 6.80
N SER A 334 23.31 5.47 5.63
CA SER A 334 24.73 5.34 5.30
C SER A 334 25.12 6.14 4.06
N ASP A 335 26.44 6.32 3.86
CA ASP A 335 26.97 6.90 2.62
C ASP A 335 26.63 6.07 1.39
N ASP A 336 26.46 4.75 1.55
CA ASP A 336 26.09 3.85 0.46
C ASP A 336 24.64 4.03 0.04
N VAL A 337 23.73 4.30 0.99
CA VAL A 337 22.36 4.75 0.69
C VAL A 337 22.40 6.07 -0.06
N LEU A 338 23.23 7.03 0.35
CA LEU A 338 23.34 8.32 -0.32
C LEU A 338 23.83 8.16 -1.77
N LYS A 339 24.84 7.32 -2.02
CA LYS A 339 25.33 7.00 -3.37
C LYS A 339 24.25 6.37 -4.24
N MET A 340 23.50 5.41 -3.70
CA MET A 340 22.39 4.78 -4.41
C MET A 340 21.28 5.78 -4.71
N GLN A 341 20.90 6.64 -3.77
CA GLN A 341 19.93 7.72 -3.98
C GLN A 341 20.39 8.69 -5.07
N ASN A 342 21.65 9.13 -5.04
CA ASN A 342 22.21 9.97 -6.10
C ASN A 342 22.20 9.25 -7.46
N ARG A 343 22.40 7.94 -7.48
CA ARG A 343 22.29 7.16 -8.72
C ARG A 343 20.86 7.08 -9.21
N LEU A 344 19.90 6.81 -8.33
CA LEU A 344 18.48 6.85 -8.66
C LEU A 344 18.06 8.23 -9.16
N GLU A 345 18.57 9.31 -8.57
CA GLU A 345 18.38 10.69 -9.04
C GLU A 345 18.93 10.88 -10.46
N GLN A 346 20.16 10.44 -10.74
CA GLN A 346 20.74 10.48 -12.09
C GLN A 346 19.95 9.64 -13.12
N LEU A 347 19.31 8.58 -12.65
CA LEU A 347 18.46 7.72 -13.47
C LEU A 347 17.01 8.23 -13.54
N GLY A 348 16.65 9.34 -12.87
CA GLY A 348 15.32 9.94 -12.87
C GLY A 348 14.31 9.34 -11.88
N TYR A 349 14.73 8.41 -11.03
CA TYR A 349 13.84 7.71 -10.10
C TYR A 349 13.63 8.43 -8.76
N MET A 350 14.58 9.26 -8.30
CA MET A 350 14.40 10.06 -7.07
C MET A 350 13.44 11.21 -7.29
N PHE A 351 12.49 11.37 -6.39
CA PHE A 351 11.60 12.53 -6.26
C PHE A 351 11.78 13.28 -4.93
N VAL A 352 12.60 12.75 -4.03
CA VAL A 352 13.03 13.40 -2.78
C VAL A 352 14.53 13.64 -2.82
N LYS A 353 14.99 14.71 -2.15
CA LYS A 353 16.41 15.02 -2.06
C LYS A 353 17.18 13.85 -1.41
N PRO A 354 18.29 13.37 -2.00
CA PRO A 354 19.16 12.39 -1.37
C PRO A 354 19.66 12.88 0.01
N THR A 355 19.47 12.06 1.05
CA THR A 355 19.83 12.38 2.44
C THR A 355 20.75 11.34 3.07
N GLY A 356 20.94 10.20 2.41
CA GLY A 356 21.62 9.03 2.98
C GLY A 356 20.73 8.21 3.90
N LEU A 357 19.47 8.59 4.12
CA LEU A 357 18.47 7.81 4.85
C LEU A 357 17.53 7.11 3.86
N TYR A 358 17.43 5.79 3.97
CA TYR A 358 16.54 4.96 3.18
C TYR A 358 15.15 4.96 3.84
N ALA A 359 14.30 5.87 3.41
CA ALA A 359 12.91 5.98 3.87
C ALA A 359 11.94 5.68 2.71
N GLU A 360 10.64 5.89 2.93
CA GLU A 360 9.55 5.61 1.99
C GLU A 360 9.81 6.18 0.58
N GLY A 361 10.27 7.43 0.46
CA GLY A 361 10.60 8.01 -0.84
C GLY A 361 11.76 7.34 -1.58
N THR A 362 12.70 6.74 -0.84
CA THR A 362 13.81 5.97 -1.42
C THR A 362 13.37 4.58 -1.85
N GLU A 363 12.56 3.95 -1.02
CA GLU A 363 11.96 2.65 -1.29
C GLU A 363 11.12 2.69 -2.56
N GLN A 364 10.25 3.68 -2.70
CA GLN A 364 9.42 3.85 -3.89
C GLN A 364 10.26 4.00 -5.17
N ALA A 365 11.29 4.85 -5.15
CA ALA A 365 12.16 5.01 -6.31
C ALA A 365 12.92 3.73 -6.69
N VAL A 366 13.29 2.90 -5.70
CA VAL A 366 13.89 1.58 -5.96
C VAL A 366 12.86 0.64 -6.56
N LYS A 367 11.60 0.65 -6.08
CA LYS A 367 10.50 -0.12 -6.68
C LYS A 367 10.28 0.26 -8.12
N ASP A 368 10.26 1.55 -8.42
CA ASP A 368 10.08 2.06 -9.77
C ASP A 368 11.27 1.69 -10.68
N PHE A 369 12.49 1.78 -10.16
CA PHE A 369 13.70 1.33 -10.87
C PHE A 369 13.60 -0.15 -11.22
N GLN A 370 13.26 -0.99 -10.24
CA GLN A 370 13.09 -2.42 -10.42
C GLN A 370 12.02 -2.72 -11.47
N LEU A 371 10.87 -2.07 -11.38
CA LEU A 371 9.75 -2.23 -12.31
C LEU A 371 10.17 -1.96 -13.76
N LEU A 372 10.76 -0.79 -14.02
CA LEU A 372 11.16 -0.38 -15.37
C LEU A 372 12.37 -1.15 -15.92
N ASN A 373 13.15 -1.79 -15.04
CA ASN A 373 14.26 -2.65 -15.43
C ASN A 373 13.86 -4.14 -15.51
N GLY A 374 12.56 -4.46 -15.43
CA GLY A 374 12.05 -5.83 -15.54
C GLY A 374 12.48 -6.73 -14.38
N MET A 375 12.74 -6.16 -13.20
CA MET A 375 13.17 -6.85 -12.00
C MET A 375 11.99 -7.14 -11.08
N THR A 376 12.19 -8.00 -10.09
CA THR A 376 11.22 -8.18 -9.01
C THR A 376 11.15 -6.90 -8.17
N VAL A 377 9.96 -6.31 -8.10
CA VAL A 377 9.69 -5.07 -7.36
C VAL A 377 9.59 -5.40 -5.88
N THR A 378 10.67 -5.17 -5.14
CA THR A 378 10.78 -5.44 -3.70
C THR A 378 10.98 -4.16 -2.90
N GLY A 379 11.45 -3.08 -3.53
CA GLY A 379 11.87 -1.86 -2.83
C GLY A 379 13.11 -2.03 -1.98
N VAL A 380 13.77 -3.19 -2.07
CA VAL A 380 15.06 -3.50 -1.46
C VAL A 380 16.12 -3.44 -2.55
N ALA A 381 17.13 -2.59 -2.37
CA ALA A 381 18.28 -2.56 -3.27
C ALA A 381 19.26 -3.68 -2.89
N ASP A 382 18.91 -4.89 -3.30
CA ASP A 382 19.74 -6.10 -3.18
C ASP A 382 20.92 -6.10 -4.18
N PRO A 383 21.84 -7.09 -4.12
CA PRO A 383 22.98 -7.11 -5.01
C PRO A 383 22.62 -7.11 -6.51
N ALA A 384 21.52 -7.76 -6.88
CA ALA A 384 21.06 -7.77 -8.27
C ALA A 384 20.59 -6.38 -8.70
N THR A 385 19.82 -5.70 -7.85
CA THR A 385 19.30 -4.35 -8.07
C THR A 385 20.43 -3.33 -8.15
N LEU A 386 21.38 -3.36 -7.21
CA LEU A 386 22.54 -2.47 -7.22
C LEU A 386 23.40 -2.69 -8.46
N LYS A 387 23.69 -3.94 -8.84
CA LYS A 387 24.43 -4.23 -10.07
C LYS A 387 23.71 -3.72 -11.31
N LYS A 388 22.38 -3.93 -11.42
CA LYS A 388 21.60 -3.42 -12.54
C LYS A 388 21.60 -1.89 -12.56
N MET A 389 21.41 -1.24 -11.41
CA MET A 389 21.34 0.22 -11.26
C MET A 389 22.65 0.93 -11.64
N PHE A 390 23.78 0.33 -11.31
CA PHE A 390 25.10 0.87 -11.64
C PHE A 390 25.67 0.34 -12.97
N SER A 391 24.94 -0.53 -13.68
CA SER A 391 25.34 -0.98 -15.02
C SER A 391 25.11 0.08 -16.10
N SER A 392 25.78 -0.07 -17.24
CA SER A 392 25.53 0.71 -18.46
C SER A 392 24.13 0.49 -19.03
N ASP A 393 23.53 -0.67 -18.76
CA ASP A 393 22.25 -1.10 -19.31
C ASP A 393 21.09 -0.79 -18.36
N ALA A 394 21.34 0.02 -17.33
CA ALA A 394 20.31 0.55 -16.45
C ALA A 394 19.34 1.37 -17.30
N VAL A 395 18.09 0.91 -17.35
CA VAL A 395 16.99 1.69 -17.92
C VAL A 395 16.86 2.91 -17.01
N LYS A 396 17.23 4.07 -17.54
CA LYS A 396 16.86 5.34 -16.92
C LYS A 396 15.35 5.38 -16.89
N ARG A 397 14.77 5.91 -15.82
CA ARG A 397 13.38 6.36 -15.87
C ARG A 397 13.37 7.30 -17.05
N PRO A 398 12.70 6.93 -18.15
CA PRO A 398 12.62 7.83 -19.26
C PRO A 398 11.91 9.05 -18.66
N ALA A 399 12.50 10.22 -18.85
CA ALA A 399 12.29 11.35 -17.98
C ALA A 399 11.45 12.40 -18.69
N GLU A 400 10.15 12.56 -18.42
CA GLU A 400 9.40 13.81 -18.63
C GLU A 400 8.73 14.19 -17.31
#